data_AF-A0AAV0WQG4-F1
#
_entry.id   AF-A0AAV0WQG4-F1
#
_cell.length_a   1.000
_cell.length_b   1.000
_cell.length_c   1.000
_cell.angle_alpha   90.00
_cell.angle_beta   90.00
_cell.angle_gamma   90.00
#
_symmetry.space_group_name_H-M   'P 1'
#
loop_
_entity.id
_entity.type
_entity.pdbx_description
1 polymer ?
#
loop_
_entity_poly.entity_id
_entity_poly.type
_entity_poly.pdbx_seq_one_letter_code
_entity_poly.pdbx_strand_id
1 'polypeptide(L)'
;MGATARQGLLALRGHNEKQESSNKGNFLELCELFCKFDLNFNVKYHAYLSYTSHDIQNEIVNIVSNSTIKVIKNENLKCGKYSLMSDEAYSFKEEQLSFVCEIL
;
A
#
# COMPACT_ATOMS: atom_id res chain seq x y z
N MET A 1 7.22 -27.78 -2.59
CA MET A 1 7.65 -26.37 -2.41
C MET A 1 6.57 -25.49 -3.00
N GLY A 2 5.61 -25.08 -2.17
CA GLY A 2 4.49 -24.25 -2.62
C GLY A 2 4.94 -22.80 -2.75
N ALA A 3 4.86 -22.26 -3.96
CA ALA A 3 4.87 -20.82 -4.15
C ALA A 3 3.58 -20.27 -3.53
N THR A 4 3.65 -19.93 -2.25
CA THR A 4 2.64 -19.07 -1.65
C THR A 4 2.83 -17.70 -2.29
N ALA A 5 1.87 -17.29 -3.10
CA ALA A 5 1.65 -15.88 -3.37
C ALA A 5 1.43 -15.20 -2.01
N ARG A 6 2.51 -14.75 -1.36
CA ARG A 6 2.40 -13.82 -0.25
C ARG A 6 1.76 -12.58 -0.83
N GLN A 7 0.48 -12.36 -0.53
CA GLN A 7 -0.27 -11.15 -0.87
C GLN A 7 0.61 -9.94 -0.59
N GLY A 8 1.15 -9.37 -1.66
CA GLY A 8 2.14 -8.31 -1.66
C GLY A 8 1.54 -6.94 -1.37
N LEU A 9 0.72 -6.83 -0.32
CA LEU A 9 0.64 -5.58 0.42
C LEU A 9 1.68 -5.69 1.53
N LEU A 10 2.93 -5.39 1.16
CA LEU A 10 3.97 -5.08 2.12
C LEU A 10 3.37 -4.13 3.17
N ALA A 11 3.33 -4.54 4.43
CA ALA A 11 2.63 -3.79 5.46
C ALA A 11 3.20 -2.36 5.52
N LEU A 12 2.36 -1.36 5.23
CA LEU A 12 2.74 0.05 5.36
C LEU A 12 3.22 0.34 6.79
N ARG A 13 2.64 -0.39 7.76
CA ARG A 13 2.93 -0.34 9.17
C ARG A 13 3.84 -1.50 9.62
N GLY A 14 4.90 -1.19 10.34
CA GLY A 14 5.72 -2.20 11.02
C GLY A 14 5.05 -2.71 12.29
N HIS A 15 5.35 -3.95 12.69
CA HIS A 15 4.94 -4.45 14.02
C HIS A 15 5.57 -3.61 15.15
N ASN A 16 6.78 -3.09 14.91
CA ASN A 16 7.48 -2.17 15.79
C ASN A 16 8.10 -1.04 14.96
N GLU A 17 7.64 0.19 15.18
CA GLU A 17 8.07 1.39 14.44
C GLU A 17 9.14 2.21 15.19
N LYS A 18 9.67 1.67 16.30
CA LYS A 18 10.77 2.30 17.04
C LYS A 18 12.04 2.34 16.20
N GLN A 19 12.91 3.32 16.45
CA GLN A 19 14.19 3.49 15.72
C GLN A 19 15.08 2.25 15.75
N GLU A 20 15.02 1.47 16.82
CA GLU A 20 15.81 0.24 17.01
C GLU A 20 15.25 -0.97 16.25
N SER A 21 14.05 -0.85 15.66
CA SER A 21 13.43 -1.93 14.90
C SER A 21 14.09 -2.09 13.55
N SER A 22 14.38 -3.34 13.18
CA SER A 22 14.90 -3.68 11.86
C SER A 22 13.86 -3.51 10.74
N ASN A 23 12.58 -3.57 11.07
CA ASN A 23 11.48 -3.33 10.13
C ASN A 23 10.48 -2.36 10.76
N LYS A 24 10.64 -1.09 10.40
CA LYS A 24 9.79 0.02 10.83
C LYS A 24 8.52 0.14 9.98
N GLY A 25 8.36 -0.68 8.94
CA GLY A 25 7.26 -0.58 7.98
C GLY A 25 7.63 0.27 6.76
N ASN A 26 7.03 -0.08 5.63
CA ASN A 26 7.39 0.49 4.34
C ASN A 26 7.07 1.99 4.22
N PHE A 27 6.07 2.47 4.98
CA PHE A 27 5.74 3.89 4.97
C PHE A 27 6.89 4.75 5.51
N LEU A 28 7.49 4.35 6.64
CA LEU A 28 8.60 5.09 7.24
C LEU A 28 9.86 5.00 6.37
N GLU A 29 10.12 3.85 5.75
CA GLU A 29 11.23 3.70 4.79
C GLU A 29 11.05 4.61 3.56
N LEU A 30 9.83 4.73 3.04
CA LEU A 30 9.52 5.66 1.96
C LEU A 30 9.69 7.12 2.39
N CYS A 31 9.23 7.50 3.59
CA CYS A 31 9.47 8.85 4.11
C CYS A 31 10.97 9.15 4.26
N GLU A 32 11.76 8.22 4.79
CA GLU A 32 13.23 8.35 4.87
C GLU A 32 13.87 8.48 3.49
N LEU A 33 13.34 7.78 2.48
CA LEU A 33 13.77 7.94 1.09
C LEU A 33 13.43 9.34 0.56
N PHE A 34 12.21 9.84 0.77
CA PHE A 34 11.80 11.18 0.35
C PHE A 34 12.63 12.29 1.01
N CYS A 35 13.01 12.12 2.28
CA CYS A 35 13.92 13.04 2.97
C CYS A 35 15.28 13.19 2.27
N LYS A 36 15.75 12.17 1.54
CA LYS A 36 17.00 12.25 0.76
C LYS A 36 16.85 13.07 -0.53
N PHE A 37 15.65 13.15 -1.08
CA PHE A 37 15.36 13.87 -2.32
C PHE A 37 14.90 15.31 -2.08
N ASP A 38 14.17 15.57 -0.99
CA ASP A 38 13.64 16.89 -0.66
C ASP A 38 14.07 17.33 0.75
N LEU A 39 14.96 18.33 0.79
CA LEU A 39 15.46 18.95 2.01
C LEU A 39 14.35 19.63 2.82
N ASN A 40 13.32 20.20 2.18
CA ASN A 40 12.21 20.82 2.89
C ASN A 40 11.32 19.78 3.57
N PHE A 41 11.12 18.64 2.90
CA PHE A 41 10.42 17.51 3.50
C PHE A 41 11.20 16.96 4.69
N ASN A 42 12.52 16.81 4.56
CA ASN A 42 13.40 16.35 5.64
C ASN A 42 13.28 17.22 6.90
N VAL A 43 13.35 18.55 6.75
CA VAL A 43 13.22 19.48 7.90
C VAL A 43 11.85 19.33 8.58
N LYS A 44 10.76 19.23 7.82
CA LYS A 44 9.41 19.11 8.39
C LYS A 44 9.18 17.75 9.06
N TYR A 45 9.63 16.67 8.41
CA TYR A 45 9.46 15.31 8.90
C TYR A 45 10.11 15.12 10.27
N HIS A 46 11.37 15.54 10.43
CA HIS A 46 12.09 15.40 11.69
C HIS A 46 11.69 16.40 12.78
N ALA A 47 11.14 17.57 12.42
CA ALA A 47 10.81 18.61 13.40
C ALA A 47 9.45 18.42 14.07
N TYR A 48 8.44 17.87 13.37
CA TYR A 48 7.04 17.94 13.84
C TYR A 48 6.20 16.66 13.66
N LEU A 49 6.64 15.66 12.91
CA LEU A 49 5.73 14.66 12.36
C LEU A 49 6.15 13.22 12.70
N SER A 50 5.59 12.65 13.77
CA SER A 50 5.57 11.19 13.94
C SER A 50 4.31 10.63 13.25
N TYR A 51 4.42 10.27 11.99
CA TYR A 51 3.34 9.60 11.22
C TYR A 51 3.11 8.13 11.63
N THR A 52 3.35 7.81 12.91
CA THR A 52 3.22 6.46 13.50
C THR A 52 1.85 6.23 14.14
N SER A 53 1.01 7.27 14.22
CA SER A 53 -0.35 7.12 14.74
C SER A 53 -1.20 6.29 13.79
N HIS A 54 -1.99 5.39 14.37
CA HIS A 54 -2.87 4.49 13.63
C HIS A 54 -3.90 5.27 12.78
N ASP A 55 -4.44 6.35 13.31
CA ASP A 55 -5.47 7.14 12.63
C ASP A 55 -4.89 7.85 11.40
N ILE A 56 -3.69 8.43 11.55
CA ILE A 56 -3.01 9.15 10.47
C ILE A 56 -2.59 8.19 9.36
N GLN A 57 -2.06 7.01 9.70
CA GLN A 57 -1.70 6.01 8.68
C GLN A 57 -2.93 5.49 7.93
N ASN A 58 -4.05 5.26 8.63
CA ASN A 58 -5.30 4.87 7.98
C ASN A 58 -5.83 5.96 7.05
N GLU A 59 -5.74 7.23 7.46
CA GLU A 59 -6.16 8.36 6.61
C GLU A 59 -5.30 8.44 5.34
N ILE A 60 -3.98 8.30 5.47
CA ILE A 60 -3.06 8.27 4.32
C ILE A 60 -3.41 7.10 3.38
N VAL A 61 -3.62 5.90 3.93
CA VAL A 61 -4.04 4.73 3.15
C VAL A 61 -5.33 5.01 2.38
N ASN A 62 -6.32 5.62 3.04
CA ASN A 62 -7.58 5.97 2.42
C ASN A 62 -7.41 7.01 1.31
N ILE A 63 -6.58 8.04 1.51
CA ILE A 63 -6.30 9.06 0.49
C ILE A 63 -5.63 8.43 -0.73
N VAL A 64 -4.58 7.63 -0.50
CA VAL A 64 -3.84 6.96 -1.58
C VAL A 64 -4.75 6.00 -2.32
N SER A 65 -5.51 5.15 -1.61
CA SER A 65 -6.48 4.23 -2.19
C SER A 65 -7.51 4.96 -3.06
N ASN A 66 -8.12 6.01 -2.53
CA ASN A 66 -9.10 6.81 -3.28
C ASN A 66 -8.50 7.46 -4.53
N SER A 67 -7.27 7.96 -4.44
CA SER A 67 -6.56 8.55 -5.59
C SER A 67 -6.28 7.50 -6.66
N THR A 68 -5.71 6.35 -6.27
CA THR A 68 -5.40 5.24 -7.16
C THR A 68 -6.66 4.69 -7.84
N ILE A 69 -7.75 4.49 -7.09
CA ILE A 69 -9.03 4.04 -7.65
C ILE A 69 -9.57 5.05 -8.66
N LYS A 70 -9.45 6.36 -8.40
CA LYS A 70 -9.88 7.40 -9.36
C LYS A 70 -9.10 7.34 -10.66
N VAL A 71 -7.77 7.17 -10.58
CA VAL A 71 -6.91 7.04 -11.76
C VAL A 71 -7.29 5.79 -12.57
N ILE A 72 -7.37 4.63 -11.91
CA ILE A 72 -7.73 3.36 -12.56
C ILE A 72 -9.12 3.43 -13.20
N LYS A 73 -10.10 4.03 -12.51
CA LYS A 73 -11.45 4.22 -13.09
C LYS A 73 -11.41 5.10 -14.33
N ASN A 74 -10.67 6.20 -14.29
CA ASN A 74 -10.54 7.10 -15.44
C ASN A 74 -9.85 6.41 -16.63
N GLU A 75 -8.86 5.55 -16.39
CA GLU A 75 -8.20 4.80 -17.46
C GLU A 75 -9.10 3.71 -18.05
N ASN A 76 -9.80 2.95 -17.19
CA ASN A 76 -10.77 1.94 -17.63
C ASN A 76 -11.87 2.54 -18.51
N LEU A 77 -12.42 3.70 -18.11
CA LEU A 77 -13.46 4.39 -18.87
C LEU A 77 -12.97 4.88 -20.24
N LYS A 78 -11.67 5.21 -20.37
CA LYS A 78 -11.08 5.65 -21.64
C LYS A 78 -10.80 4.50 -22.60
N CYS A 79 -10.38 3.34 -22.08
CA CYS A 79 -10.00 2.21 -22.90
C CYS A 79 -11.21 1.45 -23.46
N GLY A 80 -12.33 1.44 -22.72
CA GLY A 80 -13.62 0.90 -23.19
C GLY A 80 -13.67 -0.63 -23.29
N LYS A 81 -12.55 -1.33 -23.11
CA LYS A 81 -12.45 -2.79 -23.02
C LYS A 81 -11.60 -3.17 -21.80
N TYR A 82 -12.11 -4.11 -21.03
CA TYR A 82 -11.39 -4.69 -19.90
C TYR A 82 -11.75 -6.18 -19.78
N SER A 83 -10.81 -6.98 -19.28
CA SER A 83 -11.02 -8.36 -18.89
C SER A 83 -11.07 -8.45 -17.37
N LEU A 84 -11.95 -9.30 -16.85
CA LEU A 84 -12.04 -9.60 -15.42
C LEU A 84 -11.84 -11.10 -15.23
N MET A 85 -10.77 -11.46 -14.52
CA MET A 85 -10.49 -12.83 -14.11
C MET A 85 -10.84 -12.98 -12.63
N SER A 86 -11.43 -14.12 -12.28
CA SER A 86 -11.75 -14.47 -10.89
C SER A 86 -11.09 -15.80 -10.57
N ASP A 87 -10.40 -15.88 -9.45
CA ASP A 87 -9.81 -17.12 -8.94
C ASP A 87 -10.31 -17.37 -7.51
N GLU A 88 -10.79 -18.58 -7.29
CA GLU A 88 -11.39 -19.02 -6.03
C GLU A 88 -10.50 -20.10 -5.41
N ALA A 89 -10.08 -19.85 -4.18
CA ALA A 89 -9.23 -20.76 -3.42
C ALA A 89 -9.94 -21.18 -2.13
N TYR A 90 -10.09 -22.50 -1.97
CA TYR A 90 -10.60 -23.08 -0.73
C TYR A 90 -9.44 -23.39 0.22
N SER A 91 -9.46 -22.79 1.41
CA SER A 91 -8.61 -23.18 2.53
C SER A 91 -9.48 -23.80 3.62
N PHE A 92 -8.91 -24.72 4.41
CA PHE A 92 -9.60 -25.50 5.46
C PHE A 92 -10.33 -24.65 6.53
N LYS A 93 -10.14 -23.32 6.54
CA LYS A 93 -10.78 -22.38 7.46
C LYS A 93 -11.58 -21.26 6.79
N GLU A 94 -11.22 -20.85 5.58
CA GLU A 94 -11.81 -19.67 4.90
C GLU A 94 -11.77 -19.86 3.37
N GLU A 95 -12.85 -19.45 2.71
CA GLU A 95 -12.90 -19.29 1.25
C GLU A 95 -12.31 -17.93 0.87
N GLN A 96 -11.41 -17.92 -0.11
CA GLN A 96 -10.78 -16.71 -0.62
C GLN A 96 -11.12 -16.54 -2.09
N LEU A 97 -11.67 -15.38 -2.44
CA LEU A 97 -11.96 -15.00 -3.83
C LEU A 97 -11.06 -13.82 -4.20
N SER A 98 -10.37 -13.95 -5.32
CA SER A 98 -9.52 -12.89 -5.87
C SER A 98 -9.99 -12.49 -7.26
N PHE A 99 -9.88 -11.19 -7.55
CA PHE A 99 -10.23 -10.64 -8.87
C PHE A 99 -9.02 -9.93 -9.45
N VAL A 100 -8.81 -10.11 -10.75
CA VAL A 100 -7.81 -9.39 -11.54
C VAL A 100 -8.54 -8.68 -12.66
N CYS A 101 -8.39 -7.35 -12.73
CA CYS A 101 -8.92 -6.54 -13.81
C CYS A 101 -7.76 -6.09 -14.70
N GLU A 102 -7.84 -6.45 -15.99
CA GLU A 102 -6.85 -6.09 -17.01
C GLU A 102 -7.51 -5.16 -18.03
N ILE A 103 -6.84 -4.04 -18.34
CA ILE A 103 -7.28 -3.07 -19.35
C ILE A 103 -6.73 -3.52 -20.71
N LEU A 104 -7.58 -3.64 -21.74
CA LEU A 104 -7.27 -4.24 -23.04
C LEU A 104 -7.01 -3.22 -24.16
#